data_AF-A0A4S2FF16-F1
#
_entry.id   AF-A0A4S2FF16-F1
#
_cell.length_a   1.000
_cell.length_b   1.000
_cell.length_c   1.000
_cell.angle_alpha   90.00
_cell.angle_beta   90.00
_cell.angle_gamma   90.00
#
_symmetry.space_group_name_H-M   'P 1'
#
loop_
_entity.id
_entity.type
_entity.pdbx_description
1 polymer ?
#
loop_
_entity_poly.entity_id
_entity_poly.type
_entity_poly.pdbx_seq_one_letter_code
_entity_poly.pdbx_strand_id
1 'polypeptide(L)'
;MVGKLLKYDLKNQARRLVPYCLIALATALIVRLLSLGHGPVFSTLQTIAISVDIVLLIGCVLMPLISGWTYMIRSMYKDEGYLTNTLPVSRSSVYIAQWLSGMLGLLLCLATAALGLWIAFYSQDYQMVINGIVMTGKEALGYSSTSALLASVFFVYYFEMGFAMTAGYAGIVLGYRCWKDKPAKAVLFGLGLYFLGSVLSVAILFVYGLFDPSVMELFRESAEPGVTMIKSIFMLGTMYYIVVSLALDAIALKTLSKGVNLE
;
A
#
# COMPACT_ATOMS: atom_id res chain seq x y z
N MET A 1 -6.69 -8.03 -24.75
CA MET A 1 -6.83 -6.55 -24.81
C MET A 1 -6.38 -5.86 -23.53
N VAL A 2 -6.65 -6.42 -22.33
CA VAL A 2 -6.20 -5.89 -21.03
C VAL A 2 -4.70 -5.54 -21.01
N GLY A 3 -3.82 -6.38 -21.58
CA GLY A 3 -2.38 -6.09 -21.61
C GLY A 3 -1.99 -4.80 -22.36
N LYS A 4 -2.74 -4.41 -23.40
CA LYS A 4 -2.50 -3.13 -24.09
C LYS A 4 -2.94 -1.96 -23.21
N LEU A 5 -4.12 -2.04 -22.58
CA LEU A 5 -4.61 -1.05 -21.61
C LEU A 5 -3.61 -0.88 -20.47
N LEU A 6 -3.21 -1.98 -19.84
CA LEU A 6 -2.24 -2.01 -18.75
C LEU A 6 -0.92 -1.33 -19.14
N LYS A 7 -0.40 -1.57 -20.35
CA LYS A 7 0.82 -0.90 -20.83
C LYS A 7 0.67 0.63 -20.86
N TYR A 8 -0.46 1.14 -21.33
CA TYR A 8 -0.72 2.58 -21.36
C TYR A 8 -0.91 3.15 -19.96
N ASP A 9 -1.67 2.45 -19.11
CA ASP A 9 -1.91 2.84 -17.72
C ASP A 9 -0.60 2.87 -16.93
N LEU A 10 0.25 1.85 -17.08
CA LEU A 10 1.58 1.79 -16.46
C LEU A 10 2.48 2.90 -16.97
N LYS A 11 2.47 3.21 -18.28
CA LYS A 11 3.24 4.33 -18.83
C LYS A 11 2.76 5.67 -18.26
N ASN A 12 1.49 5.81 -17.94
CA ASN A 12 0.97 7.01 -17.29
C ASN A 12 1.36 7.08 -15.81
N GLN A 13 1.17 6.00 -15.06
CA GLN A 13 1.59 5.92 -13.66
C GLN A 13 3.10 6.13 -13.50
N ALA A 14 3.91 5.50 -14.35
CA ALA A 14 5.37 5.61 -14.33
C ALA A 14 5.85 7.06 -14.53
N ARG A 15 5.16 7.86 -15.36
CA ARG A 15 5.50 9.28 -15.55
C ARG A 15 5.43 10.11 -14.27
N ARG A 16 4.66 9.68 -13.27
CA ARG A 16 4.55 10.34 -11.97
C ARG A 16 5.39 9.64 -10.90
N LEU A 17 5.30 8.31 -10.83
CA LEU A 17 5.94 7.53 -9.77
C LEU A 17 7.45 7.36 -9.96
N VAL A 18 7.94 7.20 -11.19
CA VAL A 18 9.37 7.00 -11.44
C VAL A 18 10.20 8.21 -11.01
N PRO A 19 9.87 9.46 -11.39
CA PRO A 19 10.59 10.63 -10.90
C PRO A 19 10.61 10.71 -9.36
N TYR A 20 9.48 10.41 -8.71
CA TYR A 20 9.40 10.37 -7.25
C TYR A 20 10.34 9.33 -6.65
N CYS A 21 10.34 8.12 -7.20
CA CYS A 21 11.22 7.04 -6.75
C CYS A 21 12.70 7.40 -6.93
N LEU A 22 13.06 8.04 -8.04
CA LEU A 22 14.43 8.51 -8.28
C LEU A 22 14.87 9.57 -7.27
N ILE A 23 13.98 10.51 -6.93
CA ILE A 23 14.26 11.53 -5.90
C ILE A 23 14.48 10.87 -4.53
N ALA A 24 13.62 9.93 -4.14
CA ALA A 24 13.76 9.19 -2.88
C ALA A 24 15.06 8.38 -2.81
N LEU A 25 15.49 7.73 -3.91
CA LEU A 25 16.78 7.04 -3.93
C LEU A 25 17.96 8.00 -3.92
N ALA A 26 17.84 9.15 -4.57
CA ALA A 26 18.88 10.18 -4.55
C ALA A 26 19.08 10.74 -3.13
N THR A 27 18.00 10.96 -2.36
CA THR A 27 18.12 11.41 -0.97
C THR A 27 18.74 10.35 -0.08
N ALA A 28 18.38 9.08 -0.24
CA ALA A 28 19.01 7.97 0.47
C ALA A 28 20.53 7.89 0.19
N LEU A 29 20.94 8.11 -1.06
CA LEU A 29 22.36 8.21 -1.42
C LEU A 29 23.05 9.41 -0.77
N ILE A 30 22.39 10.57 -0.70
CA ILE A 30 22.93 11.75 -0.02
C ILE A 30 23.14 11.49 1.48
N VAL A 31 22.15 10.88 2.15
CA VAL A 31 22.28 10.45 3.55
C VAL A 31 23.51 9.57 3.73
N ARG A 32 23.68 8.60 2.82
CA ARG A 32 24.82 7.69 2.86
C ARG A 32 26.15 8.40 2.66
N LEU A 33 26.25 9.31 1.68
CA LEU A 33 27.48 10.07 1.43
C LEU A 33 27.85 10.98 2.61
N LEU A 34 26.86 11.64 3.22
CA LEU A 34 27.08 12.48 4.40
C LEU A 34 27.55 11.68 5.61
N SER A 35 27.11 10.41 5.75
CA SER A 35 27.56 9.51 6.82
C SER A 35 29.04 9.14 6.77
N LEU A 36 29.72 9.37 5.64
CA LEU A 36 31.16 9.14 5.49
C LEU A 36 32.01 10.36 5.91
N GLY A 37 31.38 11.53 6.03
CA GLY A 37 32.04 12.77 6.44
C GLY A 37 32.25 12.84 7.95
N HIS A 38 33.32 13.51 8.37
CA HIS A 38 33.67 13.66 9.78
C HIS A 38 33.46 15.10 10.24
N GLY A 39 32.97 15.27 11.47
CA GLY A 39 32.80 16.57 12.13
C GLY A 39 31.34 17.03 12.29
N PRO A 40 31.11 18.08 13.10
CA PRO A 40 29.77 18.49 13.51
C PRO A 40 28.90 18.95 12.34
N VAL A 41 29.48 19.62 11.34
CA VAL A 41 28.76 20.10 10.15
C VAL A 41 28.15 18.92 9.36
N PHE A 42 28.93 17.85 9.14
CA PHE A 42 28.44 16.66 8.45
C PHE A 42 27.33 15.96 9.23
N SER A 43 27.46 15.87 10.56
CA SER A 43 26.42 15.26 11.41
C SER A 43 25.09 16.03 11.38
N THR A 44 25.13 17.36 11.40
CA THR A 44 23.92 18.19 11.30
C THR A 44 23.28 18.07 9.92
N LEU A 45 24.07 18.11 8.84
CA LEU A 45 23.56 17.93 7.48
C LEU A 45 22.97 16.53 7.26
N GLN A 46 23.61 15.49 7.81
CA GLN A 46 23.10 14.13 7.75
C GLN A 46 21.75 14.00 8.46
N THR A 47 21.59 14.64 9.62
CA THR A 47 20.33 14.62 10.37
C THR A 47 19.19 15.27 9.57
N ILE A 48 19.47 16.39 8.91
CA ILE A 48 18.51 17.04 8.00
C ILE A 48 18.20 16.15 6.79
N ALA A 49 19.22 15.52 6.20
CA ALA A 49 19.00 14.62 5.06
C ALA A 49 18.15 13.40 5.45
N ILE A 50 18.37 12.83 6.64
CA ILE A 50 17.58 11.70 7.17
C ILE A 50 16.11 12.12 7.36
N SER A 51 15.85 13.31 7.88
CA SER A 51 14.46 13.76 8.08
C SER A 51 13.73 13.95 6.76
N VAL A 52 14.41 14.49 5.73
CA VAL A 52 13.87 14.58 4.37
C VAL A 52 13.63 13.20 3.77
N ASP A 53 14.57 12.27 3.94
CA ASP A 53 14.46 10.91 3.41
C ASP A 53 13.26 10.16 4.03
N ILE A 54 13.05 10.27 5.35
CA ILE A 54 11.89 9.68 6.03
C ILE A 54 10.57 10.21 5.45
N VAL A 55 10.47 11.52 5.19
CA VAL A 55 9.26 12.11 4.58
C VAL A 55 9.02 11.55 3.17
N LEU A 56 10.08 11.35 2.39
CA LEU A 56 9.98 10.75 1.06
C LEU A 56 9.61 9.26 1.12
N LEU A 57 10.12 8.51 2.10
CA LEU A 57 9.74 7.12 2.32
C LEU A 57 8.27 6.96 2.72
N ILE A 58 7.73 7.86 3.54
CA ILE A 58 6.28 7.92 3.83
C ILE A 58 5.52 8.19 2.53
N GLY A 59 5.98 9.12 1.71
CA GLY A 59 5.33 9.42 0.45
C GLY A 59 5.46 8.30 -0.60
N CYS A 60 6.44 7.40 -0.53
CA CYS A 60 6.46 6.16 -1.33
C CYS A 60 5.22 5.28 -1.09
N VAL A 61 4.58 5.39 0.09
CA VAL A 61 3.33 4.70 0.39
C VAL A 61 2.13 5.47 -0.15
N LEU A 62 2.09 6.79 0.08
CA LEU A 62 0.92 7.62 -0.26
C LEU A 62 0.82 7.96 -1.75
N MET A 63 1.93 8.20 -2.43
CA MET A 63 1.98 8.59 -3.84
C MET A 63 1.34 7.57 -4.80
N PRO A 64 1.60 6.26 -4.73
CA PRO A 64 0.93 5.28 -5.60
C PRO A 64 -0.59 5.26 -5.37
N LEU A 65 -1.06 5.44 -4.13
CA LEU A 65 -2.49 5.53 -3.81
C LEU A 65 -3.13 6.75 -4.47
N ILE A 66 -2.60 7.94 -4.21
CA ILE A 66 -3.13 9.21 -4.71
C ILE A 66 -3.03 9.25 -6.25
N SER A 67 -1.91 8.84 -6.83
CA SER A 67 -1.72 8.80 -8.28
C SER A 67 -2.67 7.81 -8.95
N GLY A 68 -2.91 6.66 -8.32
CA GLY A 68 -3.91 5.68 -8.70
C GLY A 68 -5.31 6.26 -8.79
N TRP A 69 -5.80 6.77 -7.65
CA TRP A 69 -7.15 7.32 -7.52
C TRP A 69 -7.39 8.51 -8.45
N THR A 70 -6.44 9.45 -8.50
CA THR A 70 -6.56 10.62 -9.39
C THR A 70 -6.56 10.22 -10.86
N TYR A 71 -5.78 9.21 -11.24
CA TYR A 71 -5.78 8.69 -12.60
C TYR A 71 -7.12 8.04 -12.95
N MET A 72 -7.65 7.19 -12.08
CA MET A 72 -8.95 6.56 -12.28
C MET A 72 -10.07 7.60 -12.45
N ILE A 73 -10.10 8.63 -11.60
CA ILE A 73 -11.07 9.74 -11.72
C ILE A 73 -10.95 10.42 -13.08
N ARG A 74 -9.74 10.81 -13.47
CA ARG A 74 -9.50 11.52 -14.73
C ARG A 74 -9.87 10.67 -15.94
N SER A 75 -9.45 9.41 -15.94
CA SER A 75 -9.60 8.49 -17.06
C SER A 75 -11.03 7.96 -17.21
N MET A 76 -11.73 7.65 -16.12
CA MET A 76 -13.07 7.05 -16.21
C MET A 76 -14.22 8.06 -16.14
N TYR A 77 -14.03 9.20 -15.46
CA TYR A 77 -15.13 10.09 -15.08
C TYR A 77 -14.96 11.56 -15.46
N LYS A 78 -13.78 12.01 -15.90
CA LYS A 78 -13.54 13.42 -16.30
C LYS A 78 -13.03 13.52 -17.74
N ASP A 79 -12.01 14.34 -17.98
CA ASP A 79 -11.51 14.77 -19.29
C ASP A 79 -11.26 13.62 -20.28
N GLU A 80 -10.79 12.48 -19.79
CA GLU A 80 -10.50 11.29 -20.59
C GLU A 80 -11.64 10.25 -20.56
N GLY A 81 -12.70 10.51 -19.79
CA GLY A 81 -13.85 9.64 -19.56
C GLY A 81 -14.61 9.30 -20.83
N TYR A 82 -14.85 10.29 -21.70
CA TYR A 82 -15.54 10.06 -22.98
C TYR A 82 -14.74 9.12 -23.89
N LEU A 83 -13.43 9.37 -24.03
CA LEU A 83 -12.56 8.55 -24.86
C LEU A 83 -12.43 7.13 -24.29
N THR A 84 -12.25 7.02 -22.97
CA THR A 84 -12.08 5.73 -22.30
C THR A 84 -13.34 4.86 -22.37
N ASN A 85 -14.53 5.46 -22.27
CA ASN A 85 -15.80 4.74 -22.35
C ASN A 85 -16.26 4.40 -23.78
N THR A 86 -15.63 4.98 -24.81
CA THR A 86 -15.93 4.70 -26.22
C THR A 86 -14.97 3.68 -26.85
N LEU A 87 -13.94 3.25 -26.12
CA LEU A 87 -13.06 2.17 -26.57
C LEU A 87 -13.85 0.86 -26.78
N PRO A 88 -13.52 0.04 -27.79
CA PRO A 88 -14.18 -1.24 -28.06
C PRO A 88 -13.70 -2.34 -27.09
N VAL A 89 -13.76 -2.07 -25.78
CA VAL A 89 -13.36 -2.95 -24.67
C VAL A 89 -14.38 -2.86 -23.54
N SER A 90 -14.50 -3.91 -22.74
CA SER A 90 -15.39 -3.88 -21.59
C SER A 90 -14.89 -2.90 -20.51
N ARG A 91 -15.82 -2.21 -19.83
CA ARG A 91 -15.48 -1.34 -18.68
C ARG A 91 -14.78 -2.10 -17.56
N SER A 92 -15.14 -3.37 -17.37
CA SER A 92 -14.48 -4.27 -16.43
C SER A 92 -12.99 -4.44 -16.77
N SER A 93 -12.65 -4.58 -18.06
CA SER A 93 -11.26 -4.65 -18.52
C SER A 93 -10.48 -3.36 -18.27
N VAL A 94 -11.13 -2.20 -18.41
CA VAL A 94 -10.52 -0.89 -18.10
C VAL A 94 -10.26 -0.78 -16.60
N TYR A 95 -11.26 -1.08 -15.76
CA TYR A 95 -11.11 -1.04 -14.31
C TYR A 95 -9.99 -1.97 -13.83
N ILE A 96 -9.98 -3.23 -14.28
CA ILE A 96 -8.95 -4.21 -13.90
C ILE A 96 -7.56 -3.75 -14.33
N ALA A 97 -7.42 -3.16 -15.53
CA ALA A 97 -6.13 -2.63 -16.00
C ALA A 97 -5.62 -1.48 -15.12
N GLN A 98 -6.51 -0.57 -14.72
CA GLN A 98 -6.15 0.56 -13.85
C GLN A 98 -5.85 0.13 -12.41
N TRP A 99 -6.62 -0.82 -11.87
CA TRP A 99 -6.39 -1.40 -10.55
C TRP A 99 -5.03 -2.12 -10.53
N LEU A 100 -4.77 -2.95 -11.54
CA LEU A 100 -3.50 -3.69 -11.65
C LEU A 100 -2.32 -2.74 -11.85
N SER A 101 -2.47 -1.69 -12.68
CA SER A 101 -1.46 -0.64 -12.82
C SER A 101 -1.15 0.05 -11.49
N GLY A 102 -2.19 0.31 -10.70
CA GLY A 102 -2.08 0.83 -9.34
C GLY A 102 -1.33 -0.10 -8.39
N MET A 103 -1.69 -1.37 -8.36
CA MET A 103 -1.04 -2.41 -7.54
C MET A 103 0.44 -2.62 -7.92
N LEU A 104 0.77 -2.50 -9.21
CA LEU A 104 2.15 -2.53 -9.68
C LEU A 104 2.92 -1.24 -9.35
N GLY A 105 2.27 -0.08 -9.41
CA GLY A 105 2.83 1.19 -8.95
C GLY A 105 3.15 1.16 -7.46
N LEU A 106 2.25 0.58 -6.66
CA LEU A 106 2.47 0.35 -5.23
C LEU A 106 3.67 -0.57 -5.00
N LEU A 107 3.77 -1.67 -5.73
CA LEU A 107 4.91 -2.60 -5.66
C LEU A 107 6.23 -1.88 -5.95
N LEU A 108 6.27 -1.06 -7.01
CA LEU A 108 7.45 -0.27 -7.39
C LEU A 108 7.88 0.68 -6.26
N CYS A 109 6.94 1.42 -5.68
CA CYS A 109 7.27 2.38 -4.63
C CYS A 109 7.67 1.70 -3.32
N LEU A 110 7.07 0.57 -2.96
CA LEU A 110 7.52 -0.22 -1.80
C LEU A 110 8.90 -0.84 -2.00
N ALA A 111 9.19 -1.35 -3.20
CA ALA A 111 10.53 -1.82 -3.53
C ALA A 111 11.55 -0.67 -3.45
N THR A 112 11.17 0.52 -3.91
CA THR A 112 12.00 1.73 -3.79
C THR A 112 12.22 2.11 -2.32
N ALA A 113 11.19 2.06 -1.48
CA ALA A 113 11.32 2.36 -0.05
C ALA A 113 12.26 1.37 0.65
N ALA A 114 12.13 0.07 0.36
CA ALA A 114 13.02 -0.96 0.90
C ALA A 114 14.48 -0.73 0.46
N LEU A 115 14.71 -0.42 -0.82
CA LEU A 115 16.05 -0.10 -1.34
C LEU A 115 16.60 1.21 -0.74
N GLY A 116 15.77 2.24 -0.59
CA GLY A 116 16.15 3.51 0.02
C GLY A 116 16.59 3.34 1.47
N LEU A 117 15.80 2.63 2.27
CA LEU A 117 16.17 2.25 3.65
C LEU A 117 17.50 1.49 3.69
N TRP A 118 17.67 0.51 2.79
CA TRP A 118 18.90 -0.26 2.73
C TRP A 118 20.12 0.61 2.41
N ILE A 119 20.00 1.55 1.46
CA ILE A 119 21.09 2.46 1.08
C ILE A 119 21.41 3.46 2.21
N ALA A 120 20.39 4.13 2.74
CA ALA A 120 20.56 5.21 3.72
C ALA A 120 21.16 4.71 5.05
N PHE A 121 20.72 3.54 5.52
CA PHE A 121 21.09 2.98 6.83
C PHE A 121 22.16 1.88 6.77
N TYR A 122 22.91 1.77 5.66
CA TYR A 122 24.05 0.86 5.55
C TYR A 122 25.30 1.37 6.30
N SER A 123 25.22 1.65 7.60
CA SER A 123 26.39 1.97 8.45
C SER A 123 26.53 0.97 9.60
N GLN A 124 27.72 0.86 10.20
CA GLN A 124 27.95 -0.10 11.30
C GLN A 124 27.02 0.14 12.48
N ASP A 125 26.82 1.40 12.88
CA ASP A 125 25.96 1.77 14.01
C ASP A 125 24.49 1.42 13.75
N TYR A 126 23.97 1.75 12.56
CA TYR A 126 22.58 1.44 12.21
C TYR A 126 22.36 -0.06 11.95
N GLN A 127 23.34 -0.76 11.39
CA GLN A 127 23.25 -2.20 11.17
C GLN A 127 23.13 -2.98 12.48
N MET A 128 23.80 -2.56 13.56
CA MET A 128 23.63 -3.20 14.87
C MET A 128 22.18 -3.09 15.35
N VAL A 129 21.59 -1.90 15.24
CA VAL A 129 20.18 -1.66 15.61
C VAL A 129 19.23 -2.47 14.73
N ILE A 130 19.42 -2.44 13.41
CA ILE A 130 18.59 -3.19 12.45
C ILE A 130 18.67 -4.69 12.71
N ASN A 131 19.88 -5.23 12.93
CA ASN A 131 20.06 -6.65 13.23
C ASN A 131 19.39 -7.04 14.55
N GLY A 132 19.43 -6.17 15.57
CA GLY A 132 18.69 -6.36 16.82
C GLY A 132 17.18 -6.47 16.58
N ILE A 133 16.59 -5.53 15.85
CA ILE A 133 15.16 -5.54 15.50
C ILE A 133 14.80 -6.80 14.70
N VAL A 134 15.62 -7.18 13.73
CA VAL A 134 15.41 -8.38 12.90
C VAL A 134 15.50 -9.65 13.74
N MET A 135 16.45 -9.75 14.66
CA MET A 135 16.58 -10.89 15.57
C MET A 135 15.38 -11.00 16.50
N THR A 136 14.98 -9.91 17.15
CA THR A 136 13.76 -9.88 17.98
C THR A 136 12.53 -10.26 17.16
N GLY A 137 12.40 -9.74 15.94
CA GLY A 137 11.30 -10.07 15.04
C GLY A 137 11.30 -11.55 14.62
N LYS A 138 12.47 -12.14 14.38
CA LYS A 138 12.60 -13.57 14.04
C LYS A 138 12.16 -14.45 15.20
N GLU A 139 12.61 -14.13 16.40
CA GLU A 139 12.24 -14.85 17.61
C GLU A 139 10.74 -14.70 17.87
N ALA A 140 10.21 -13.48 17.81
CA ALA A 140 8.79 -13.16 18.03
C ALA A 140 7.84 -13.79 16.99
N LEU A 141 8.30 -14.06 15.77
CA LEU A 141 7.46 -14.65 14.71
C LEU A 141 7.81 -16.11 14.38
N GLY A 142 8.81 -16.68 15.04
CA GLY A 142 9.21 -18.08 14.86
C GLY A 142 9.82 -18.35 13.48
N TYR A 143 10.50 -17.36 12.90
CA TYR A 143 11.20 -17.49 11.62
C TYR A 143 12.67 -17.85 11.82
N SER A 144 13.08 -19.01 11.31
CA SER A 144 14.49 -19.42 11.30
C SER A 144 15.34 -18.55 10.37
N SER A 145 14.76 -18.12 9.23
CA SER A 145 15.44 -17.30 8.22
C SER A 145 15.01 -15.84 8.26
N THR A 146 15.99 -14.93 8.19
CA THR A 146 15.76 -13.48 8.04
C THR A 146 14.99 -13.15 6.76
N SER A 147 15.26 -13.87 5.66
CA SER A 147 14.56 -13.64 4.39
C SER A 147 13.08 -13.99 4.46
N ALA A 148 12.72 -15.03 5.23
CA ALA A 148 11.34 -15.43 5.43
C ALA A 148 10.56 -14.39 6.25
N LEU A 149 11.19 -13.84 7.30
CA LEU A 149 10.63 -12.74 8.07
C LEU A 149 10.36 -11.51 7.17
N LEU A 150 11.38 -11.04 6.45
CA LEU A 150 11.27 -9.87 5.60
C LEU A 150 10.23 -10.04 4.49
N ALA A 151 10.15 -11.23 3.88
CA ALA A 151 9.11 -11.55 2.92
C ALA A 151 7.71 -11.49 3.54
N SER A 152 7.53 -12.05 4.75
CA SER A 152 6.22 -12.04 5.41
C SER A 152 5.74 -10.62 5.73
N VAL A 153 6.61 -9.77 6.29
CA VAL A 153 6.31 -8.35 6.56
C VAL A 153 5.98 -7.62 5.26
N PHE A 154 6.77 -7.84 4.20
CA PHE A 154 6.53 -7.22 2.90
C PHE A 154 5.15 -7.60 2.33
N PHE A 155 4.78 -8.88 2.36
CA PHE A 155 3.48 -9.33 1.84
C PHE A 155 2.31 -8.78 2.65
N VAL A 156 2.38 -8.84 3.98
CA VAL A 156 1.33 -8.28 4.86
C VAL A 156 1.10 -6.81 4.51
N TYR A 157 2.18 -6.02 4.49
CA TYR A 157 2.12 -4.60 4.21
C TYR A 157 1.66 -4.29 2.78
N TYR A 158 2.12 -5.07 1.79
CA TYR A 158 1.69 -4.94 0.39
C TYR A 158 0.19 -5.14 0.24
N PHE A 159 -0.38 -6.19 0.87
CA PHE A 159 -1.81 -6.47 0.79
C PHE A 159 -2.66 -5.52 1.62
N GLU A 160 -2.17 -5.05 2.77
CA GLU A 160 -2.83 -4.00 3.56
C GLU A 160 -2.96 -2.70 2.76
N MET A 161 -1.86 -2.25 2.14
CA MET A 161 -1.89 -1.06 1.29
C MET A 161 -2.67 -1.30 -0.01
N GLY A 162 -2.65 -2.52 -0.54
CA GLY A 162 -3.52 -2.95 -1.63
C GLY A 162 -5.02 -2.89 -1.28
N PHE A 163 -5.38 -3.20 -0.03
CA PHE A 163 -6.73 -3.01 0.48
C PHE A 163 -7.11 -1.53 0.53
N ALA A 164 -6.23 -0.66 1.03
CA ALA A 164 -6.47 0.79 1.03
C ALA A 164 -6.67 1.33 -0.41
N MET A 165 -5.82 0.89 -1.34
CA MET A 165 -5.93 1.21 -2.76
C MET A 165 -7.29 0.80 -3.33
N THR A 166 -7.68 -0.45 -3.08
CA THR A 166 -8.94 -1.04 -3.58
C THR A 166 -10.17 -0.37 -2.96
N ALA A 167 -10.15 -0.05 -1.68
CA ALA A 167 -11.19 0.71 -1.00
C ALA A 167 -11.39 2.10 -1.65
N GLY A 168 -10.29 2.78 -2.01
CA GLY A 168 -10.36 4.03 -2.76
C GLY A 168 -10.95 3.85 -4.16
N TYR A 169 -10.54 2.82 -4.91
CA TYR A 169 -11.12 2.52 -6.24
C TYR A 169 -12.62 2.23 -6.15
N ALA A 170 -13.04 1.35 -5.24
CA ALA A 170 -14.45 1.04 -5.00
C ALA A 170 -15.23 2.28 -4.55
N GLY A 171 -14.64 3.09 -3.67
CA GLY A 171 -15.19 4.37 -3.22
C GLY A 171 -15.44 5.35 -4.37
N ILE A 172 -14.49 5.46 -5.30
CA ILE A 172 -14.64 6.28 -6.51
C ILE A 172 -15.79 5.78 -7.37
N VAL A 173 -15.88 4.46 -7.62
CA VAL A 173 -17.01 3.89 -8.40
C VAL A 173 -18.36 4.22 -7.76
N LEU A 174 -18.48 4.05 -6.45
CA LEU A 174 -19.71 4.31 -5.72
C LEU A 174 -20.04 5.81 -5.65
N GLY A 175 -19.06 6.65 -5.39
CA GLY A 175 -19.26 8.10 -5.24
C GLY A 175 -19.62 8.80 -6.55
N TYR A 176 -18.99 8.41 -7.67
CA TYR A 176 -19.29 9.00 -8.98
C TYR A 176 -20.62 8.54 -9.57
N ARG A 177 -21.28 7.56 -8.95
CA ARG A 177 -22.67 7.20 -9.27
C ARG A 177 -23.68 8.21 -8.70
N CYS A 178 -23.30 8.97 -7.67
CA CYS A 178 -24.20 9.94 -7.06
C CYS A 178 -24.40 11.16 -7.97
N TRP A 179 -25.59 11.78 -7.85
CA TRP A 179 -25.97 12.89 -8.72
C TRP A 179 -25.22 14.20 -8.41
N LYS A 180 -25.02 14.52 -7.13
CA LYS A 180 -24.34 15.74 -6.66
C LYS A 180 -23.10 15.41 -5.82
N ASP A 181 -22.10 16.31 -5.86
CA ASP A 181 -20.89 16.27 -5.02
C ASP A 181 -20.08 14.97 -5.19
N LYS A 182 -20.01 14.48 -6.44
CA LYS A 182 -19.31 13.24 -6.85
C LYS A 182 -17.92 13.07 -6.20
N PRO A 183 -17.00 14.06 -6.24
CA PRO A 183 -15.68 13.88 -5.65
C PRO A 183 -15.72 13.76 -4.12
N ALA A 184 -16.56 14.54 -3.43
CA ALA A 184 -16.69 14.45 -1.98
C ALA A 184 -17.29 13.10 -1.54
N LYS A 185 -18.30 12.61 -2.27
CA LYS A 185 -18.91 11.30 -2.01
C LYS A 185 -17.95 10.16 -2.32
N ALA A 186 -17.11 10.27 -3.34
CA ALA A 186 -16.07 9.28 -3.62
C ALA A 186 -15.10 9.13 -2.44
N VAL A 187 -14.67 10.25 -1.85
CA VAL A 187 -13.84 10.25 -0.64
C VAL A 187 -14.59 9.63 0.54
N LEU A 188 -15.84 10.02 0.78
CA LEU A 188 -16.65 9.48 1.89
C LEU A 188 -16.90 7.97 1.75
N PHE A 189 -17.23 7.48 0.56
CA PHE A 189 -17.40 6.04 0.33
C PHE A 189 -16.08 5.29 0.46
N GLY A 190 -14.97 5.81 -0.08
CA GLY A 190 -13.66 5.17 0.05
C GLY A 190 -13.21 5.06 1.50
N LEU A 191 -13.33 6.15 2.25
CA LEU A 191 -13.01 6.19 3.68
C LEU A 191 -13.96 5.31 4.51
N GLY A 192 -15.25 5.32 4.20
CA GLY A 192 -16.24 4.45 4.84
C GLY A 192 -15.95 2.96 4.62
N LEU A 193 -15.62 2.56 3.37
CA LEU A 193 -15.23 1.19 3.05
C LEU A 193 -13.93 0.78 3.74
N TYR A 194 -12.95 1.68 3.81
CA TYR A 194 -11.69 1.43 4.51
C TYR A 194 -11.91 1.19 6.01
N PHE A 195 -12.66 2.08 6.68
CA PHE A 195 -12.94 1.92 8.11
C PHE A 195 -13.81 0.70 8.40
N LEU A 196 -14.84 0.46 7.59
CA LEU A 196 -15.70 -0.72 7.74
C LEU A 196 -14.89 -2.02 7.55
N GLY A 197 -14.01 -2.08 6.55
CA GLY A 197 -13.08 -3.19 6.38
C GLY A 197 -12.06 -3.27 7.53
N SER A 198 -11.61 -2.17 8.10
CA SER A 198 -10.70 -2.21 9.25
C SER A 198 -11.40 -2.73 10.52
N VAL A 199 -12.66 -2.37 10.75
CA VAL A 199 -13.46 -2.91 11.87
C VAL A 199 -13.74 -4.40 11.67
N LEU A 200 -14.07 -4.81 10.43
CA LEU A 200 -14.27 -6.22 10.10
C LEU A 200 -13.00 -7.07 10.29
N SER A 201 -11.81 -6.52 10.05
CA SER A 201 -10.55 -7.25 10.26
C SER A 201 -10.36 -7.61 11.74
N VAL A 202 -10.61 -6.65 12.63
CA VAL A 202 -10.54 -6.85 14.08
C VAL A 202 -11.65 -7.80 14.55
N ALA A 203 -12.86 -7.68 14.00
CA ALA A 203 -13.96 -8.59 14.34
C ALA A 203 -13.64 -10.05 13.95
N ILE A 204 -13.03 -10.27 12.78
CA ILE A 204 -12.62 -11.63 12.35
C ILE A 204 -11.49 -12.15 13.23
N LEU A 205 -10.52 -11.31 13.60
CA LEU A 205 -9.47 -11.69 14.57
C LEU A 205 -10.07 -12.10 15.92
N PHE A 206 -11.09 -11.38 16.40
CA PHE A 206 -11.81 -11.75 17.63
C PHE A 206 -12.52 -13.10 17.50
N VAL A 207 -13.23 -13.32 16.40
CA VAL A 207 -13.91 -14.62 16.12
C VAL A 207 -12.89 -15.74 16.03
N TYR A 208 -11.73 -15.53 15.39
CA TYR A 208 -10.66 -16.51 15.34
C TYR A 208 -10.10 -16.82 16.74
N GLY A 209 -9.94 -15.80 17.59
CA GLY A 209 -9.54 -15.98 18.98
C GLY A 209 -10.49 -16.87 19.79
N LEU A 210 -11.78 -16.95 19.46
CA LEU A 210 -12.70 -17.88 20.14
C LEU A 210 -12.30 -19.35 19.94
N PHE A 211 -11.54 -19.65 18.88
CA PHE A 211 -11.04 -21.00 18.57
C PHE A 211 -9.57 -21.19 18.94
N ASP A 212 -8.76 -20.12 18.94
CA ASP A 212 -7.35 -20.15 19.36
C ASP A 212 -7.16 -19.31 20.65
N PRO A 213 -7.00 -19.98 21.81
CA PRO A 213 -6.79 -19.30 23.09
C PRO A 213 -5.62 -18.30 23.06
N SER A 214 -4.58 -18.59 22.29
CA SER A 214 -3.40 -17.73 22.15
C SER A 214 -3.76 -16.40 21.48
N VAL A 215 -4.73 -16.37 20.57
CA VAL A 215 -5.17 -15.12 19.93
C VAL A 215 -6.21 -14.39 20.79
N MET A 216 -7.04 -15.11 21.56
CA MET A 216 -7.97 -14.51 22.52
C MET A 216 -7.24 -13.71 23.60
N GLU A 217 -6.02 -14.12 23.95
CA GLU A 217 -5.16 -13.41 24.87
C GLU A 217 -4.82 -11.98 24.42
N LEU A 218 -4.87 -11.63 23.12
CA LEU A 218 -4.76 -10.22 22.68
C LEU A 218 -5.84 -9.32 23.29
N PHE A 219 -7.01 -9.89 23.55
CA PHE A 219 -8.18 -9.17 24.02
C PHE A 219 -8.32 -9.24 25.55
N ARG A 220 -7.39 -9.92 26.24
CA ARG A 220 -7.33 -10.05 27.71
C ARG A 220 -6.06 -9.35 28.20
N GLU A 221 -6.16 -8.56 29.27
CA GLU A 221 -5.07 -7.67 29.75
C GLU A 221 -3.78 -8.39 30.23
N SER A 222 -3.62 -9.70 30.07
CA SER A 222 -2.63 -10.50 30.81
C SER A 222 -2.07 -11.69 30.04
N ALA A 223 -1.43 -11.44 28.90
CA ALA A 223 -0.42 -12.36 28.38
C ALA A 223 0.62 -11.62 27.53
N GLU A 224 1.90 -11.98 27.71
CA GLU A 224 2.93 -11.64 26.73
C GLU A 224 2.61 -12.40 25.43
N PRO A 225 2.55 -11.72 24.27
CA PRO A 225 2.14 -12.37 23.03
C PRO A 225 3.13 -13.48 22.65
N GLY A 226 2.63 -14.72 22.63
CA GLY A 226 3.42 -15.88 22.23
C GLY A 226 3.82 -15.85 20.76
N VAL A 227 4.93 -16.50 20.42
CA VAL A 227 5.51 -16.50 19.07
C VAL A 227 4.58 -17.06 17.99
N THR A 228 3.82 -18.11 18.33
CA THR A 228 2.85 -18.76 17.45
C THR A 228 1.67 -17.86 17.10
N MET A 229 1.25 -17.01 18.04
CA MET A 229 0.12 -16.11 17.92
C MET A 229 0.39 -14.98 16.91
N ILE A 230 1.56 -14.33 16.95
CA ILE A 230 1.90 -13.24 16.02
C ILE A 230 1.96 -13.76 14.57
N LYS A 231 2.54 -14.94 14.37
CA LYS A 231 2.61 -15.58 13.05
C LYS A 231 1.22 -15.90 12.47
N SER A 232 0.31 -16.41 13.29
CA SER A 232 -1.09 -16.67 12.90
C SER A 232 -1.82 -15.39 12.52
N ILE A 233 -1.61 -14.29 13.26
CA ILE A 233 -2.20 -12.98 12.97
C ILE A 233 -1.72 -12.44 11.61
N PHE A 234 -0.42 -12.57 11.29
CA PHE A 234 0.12 -12.10 10.01
C PHE A 234 -0.48 -12.87 8.83
N MET A 235 -0.60 -14.20 8.94
CA MET A 235 -1.23 -15.03 7.90
C MET A 235 -2.72 -14.71 7.75
N LEU A 236 -3.46 -14.63 8.86
CA LEU A 236 -4.88 -14.34 8.86
C LEU A 236 -5.16 -12.93 8.31
N GLY A 237 -4.38 -11.94 8.72
CA GLY A 237 -4.47 -10.56 8.21
C GLY A 237 -4.21 -10.47 6.71
N THR A 238 -3.19 -11.16 6.21
CA THR A 238 -2.89 -11.19 4.76
C THR A 238 -4.05 -11.80 3.97
N MET A 239 -4.55 -12.96 4.41
CA MET A 239 -5.70 -13.62 3.77
C MET A 239 -6.95 -12.75 3.81
N TYR A 240 -7.19 -12.07 4.94
CA TYR A 240 -8.27 -11.13 5.09
C TYR A 240 -8.21 -10.00 4.06
N TYR A 241 -7.07 -9.32 3.94
CA TYR A 241 -6.92 -8.20 2.99
C TYR A 241 -7.08 -8.64 1.54
N ILE A 242 -6.62 -9.85 1.18
CA ILE A 242 -6.85 -10.41 -0.16
C ILE A 242 -8.34 -10.61 -0.41
N VAL A 243 -9.03 -11.30 0.50
CA VAL A 243 -10.46 -11.64 0.34
C VAL A 243 -11.32 -10.38 0.26
N VAL A 244 -11.08 -9.41 1.15
CA VAL A 244 -11.86 -8.16 1.16
C VAL A 244 -11.56 -7.29 -0.05
N SER A 245 -10.31 -7.22 -0.50
CA SER A 245 -9.97 -6.51 -1.75
C SER A 245 -10.71 -7.11 -2.95
N LEU A 246 -10.71 -8.45 -3.09
CA LEU A 246 -11.45 -9.13 -4.16
C LEU A 246 -12.97 -8.89 -4.06
N ALA A 247 -13.53 -8.86 -2.85
CA ALA A 247 -14.94 -8.55 -2.63
C ALA A 247 -15.27 -7.11 -3.04
N LEU A 248 -14.42 -6.15 -2.71
CA LEU A 248 -14.58 -4.73 -3.08
C LEU A 248 -14.47 -4.54 -4.60
N ASP A 249 -13.51 -5.19 -5.26
CA ASP A 249 -13.39 -5.19 -6.72
C ASP A 249 -14.65 -5.77 -7.37
N ALA A 250 -15.19 -6.87 -6.85
CA ALA A 250 -16.43 -7.46 -7.35
C ALA A 250 -17.63 -6.50 -7.21
N ILE A 251 -17.74 -5.79 -6.08
CA ILE A 251 -18.75 -4.75 -5.87
C ILE A 251 -18.59 -3.60 -6.88
N ALA A 252 -17.35 -3.14 -7.09
CA ALA A 252 -17.03 -2.08 -8.04
C ALA A 252 -17.41 -2.49 -9.47
N LEU A 253 -17.01 -3.69 -9.91
CA LEU A 253 -17.32 -4.24 -11.23
C LEU A 253 -18.83 -4.38 -11.48
N LYS A 254 -19.57 -4.89 -10.49
CA LYS A 254 -21.04 -5.02 -10.55
C LYS A 254 -21.74 -3.65 -10.59
N THR A 255 -21.11 -2.63 -10.02
CA THR A 255 -21.63 -1.27 -10.05
C THR A 255 -21.35 -0.60 -11.40
N LEU A 256 -20.15 -0.77 -11.95
CA LEU A 256 -19.75 -0.27 -13.26
C LEU A 256 -20.59 -0.81 -14.42
N SER A 257 -21.06 -2.06 -14.31
CA SER A 257 -21.94 -2.67 -15.32
C SER A 257 -23.30 -1.96 -15.45
N LYS A 258 -23.71 -1.17 -14.45
CA LYS A 258 -24.98 -0.44 -14.45
C LYS A 258 -24.96 0.89 -15.22
N GLY A 259 -23.81 1.32 -15.72
CA GLY A 259 -23.68 2.61 -16.41
C GLY A 259 -22.71 3.57 -15.72
N VAL A 260 -22.14 4.49 -16.51
CA VAL A 260 -21.32 5.61 -16.03
C VAL A 260 -22.00 6.89 -16.52
N ASN A 261 -22.41 7.77 -15.59
CA ASN A 261 -22.92 9.09 -15.94
C ASN A 261 -21.77 10.08 -16.08
N LEU A 262 -21.49 10.47 -17.33
CA LEU A 262 -20.43 11.43 -17.69
C LEU A 262 -20.86 12.90 -17.61
N GLU A 263 -22.02 13.19 -17.01
CA GLU A 263 -22.55 14.56 -16.79
C GLU A 263 -22.10 15.17 -15.47
#